data_AF-A0A926BXV5-F1
#
_entry.id   AF-A0A926BXV5-F1
#
_cell.length_a   1.000
_cell.length_b   1.000
_cell.length_c   1.000
_cell.angle_alpha   90.00
_cell.angle_beta   90.00
_cell.angle_gamma   90.00
#
_symmetry.space_group_name_H-M   'P 1'
#
loop_
_entity.id
_entity.type
_entity.pdbx_description
1 polymer ?
#
loop_
_entity_poly.entity_id
_entity_poly.type
_entity_poly.pdbx_seq_one_letter_code
_entity_poly.pdbx_strand_id
1 'polypeptide(L)'
;DGQLLRDGDDFTEQVTPFGKWWSLSNSSTLFAGSYYKDPIILNEAFKEKSVGQTSDFLVDFLFFDPTAVNTTTKNVLPLTRYFGQPFGAIIARTGWEDGIQSSDVIAIMKVQAYNFSNHQHLDAGSFQLYYKGPLTVQSGIYQGKNGAYGSEHFKNYSQRSIAHNTMLIYDSTETFSWHGNQISNDGGQRYPNGASEAGTMNDLLNKGYETGEVLAHSFGPDTLKPDYSYLKGELAKAYSKKVKSFKRSFVFLNLTNAGVPAALIVFDKVSAGNKKFKKSWVLHCVEEPRIDGIQTTIARAGKGYNGKLINTTLLPGKADLVINKIGGPGNEYSVLGKNFPQSMVNPATSSSDSAVWRISVSPKVAATDNTFLNVMQVMANGVTPEPKLLPETVETNELIGTKVGDRLVFFSKTGEPINKTFELQISTNEPVKVLITDVKTGSWTVSCVGDPKSSPGILKNTEGVLYFKAKKGRYLVTRNN
;
A
#
# COMPACT_ATOMS: atom_id res chain seq x y z
N ASP A 1 12.70 -13.77 -0.04
CA ASP A 1 13.99 -13.93 0.67
C ASP A 1 13.85 -14.56 2.07
N GLY A 2 12.70 -15.16 2.39
CA GLY A 2 12.44 -15.77 3.71
C GLY A 2 11.70 -14.85 4.67
N GLN A 3 11.62 -13.55 4.38
CA GLN A 3 10.97 -12.57 5.24
C GLN A 3 9.53 -12.28 4.80
N LEU A 4 8.82 -11.52 5.63
CA LEU A 4 7.47 -11.04 5.35
C LEU A 4 7.44 -9.52 5.29
N LEU A 5 6.40 -8.98 4.63
CA LEU A 5 6.14 -7.55 4.71
C LEU A 5 5.68 -7.20 6.12
N ARG A 6 6.20 -6.09 6.66
CA ARG A 6 5.92 -5.61 8.01
C ARG A 6 4.44 -5.26 8.16
N ASP A 7 3.85 -5.55 9.32
CA ASP A 7 2.51 -5.06 9.67
C ASP A 7 2.38 -4.93 11.18
N GLY A 8 2.35 -3.68 11.67
CA GLY A 8 2.37 -3.40 13.10
C GLY A 8 3.74 -3.64 13.73
N ASP A 9 3.73 -3.95 15.02
CA ASP A 9 4.93 -4.29 15.77
C ASP A 9 5.51 -5.64 15.31
N ASP A 10 6.77 -5.63 14.88
CA ASP A 10 7.46 -6.84 14.46
C ASP A 10 8.88 -6.89 15.05
N PHE A 11 9.15 -7.94 15.83
CA PHE A 11 10.47 -8.22 16.40
C PHE A 11 11.21 -9.34 15.66
N THR A 12 10.55 -10.05 14.75
CA THR A 12 11.09 -11.22 14.04
C THR A 12 12.35 -10.86 13.28
N GLU A 13 12.36 -9.67 12.69
CA GLU A 13 13.52 -9.14 11.96
C GLU A 13 14.79 -8.97 12.81
N GLN A 14 14.66 -8.82 14.13
CA GLN A 14 15.79 -8.69 15.06
C GLN A 14 16.38 -10.05 15.47
N VAL A 15 15.54 -11.08 15.51
CA VAL A 15 15.89 -12.40 16.05
C VAL A 15 16.13 -13.45 14.97
N THR A 16 15.59 -13.26 13.77
CA THR A 16 15.76 -14.18 12.65
C THR A 16 16.89 -13.73 11.72
N PRO A 17 17.91 -14.57 11.48
CA PRO A 17 18.98 -14.23 10.57
C PRO A 17 18.50 -13.99 9.13
N PHE A 18 19.15 -13.06 8.43
CA PHE A 18 18.89 -12.83 7.01
C PHE A 18 18.99 -14.12 6.17
N GLY A 19 18.05 -14.30 5.23
CA GLY A 19 17.98 -15.47 4.35
C GLY A 19 17.38 -16.72 5.03
N LYS A 20 16.87 -16.61 6.25
CA LYS A 20 16.06 -17.64 6.90
C LYS A 20 14.58 -17.28 6.81
N TRP A 21 13.74 -18.31 6.78
CA TRP A 21 12.30 -18.14 6.91
C TRP A 21 11.99 -17.61 8.30
N TRP A 22 11.21 -16.53 8.36
CA TRP A 22 10.61 -16.05 9.59
C TRP A 22 9.65 -17.09 10.14
N SER A 23 9.75 -17.39 11.42
CA SER A 23 8.76 -18.22 12.12
C SER A 23 7.83 -17.27 12.86
N LEU A 24 6.59 -17.17 12.39
CA LEU A 24 5.67 -16.15 12.88
C LEU A 24 4.93 -16.54 14.15
N SER A 25 4.83 -17.84 14.43
CA SER A 25 3.70 -18.28 15.26
C SER A 25 3.89 -19.60 15.98
N ASN A 26 5.14 -20.01 16.22
CA ASN A 26 5.45 -21.35 16.73
C ASN A 26 4.57 -22.39 16.00
N SER A 27 3.72 -23.11 16.73
CA SER A 27 2.85 -24.17 16.23
C SER A 27 1.53 -23.71 15.59
N SER A 28 1.18 -22.42 15.55
CA SER A 28 -0.17 -22.01 15.11
C SER A 28 -0.45 -22.35 13.64
N THR A 29 0.54 -22.18 12.77
CA THR A 29 0.44 -22.54 11.34
C THR A 29 0.30 -24.05 11.18
N LEU A 30 1.03 -24.84 11.99
CA LEU A 30 0.89 -26.29 12.02
C LEU A 30 -0.52 -26.70 12.42
N PHE A 31 -1.06 -26.13 13.51
CA PHE A 31 -2.41 -26.44 13.96
C PHE A 31 -3.46 -26.09 12.92
N ALA A 32 -3.38 -24.91 12.30
CA ALA A 32 -4.31 -24.54 11.25
C ALA A 32 -4.24 -25.51 10.05
N GLY A 33 -3.03 -25.83 9.59
CA GLY A 33 -2.83 -26.76 8.49
C GLY A 33 -3.35 -28.17 8.79
N SER A 34 -3.05 -28.71 9.98
CA SER A 34 -3.50 -30.04 10.39
C SER A 34 -5.01 -30.09 10.67
N TYR A 35 -5.54 -29.13 11.43
CA TYR A 35 -6.96 -29.12 11.81
C TYR A 35 -7.89 -28.95 10.61
N TYR A 36 -7.57 -28.01 9.70
CA TYR A 36 -8.37 -27.76 8.50
C TYR A 36 -7.97 -28.64 7.31
N LYS A 37 -6.96 -29.49 7.48
CA LYS A 37 -6.38 -30.33 6.42
C LYS A 37 -5.97 -29.51 5.19
N ASP A 38 -5.40 -28.33 5.43
CA ASP A 38 -4.94 -27.42 4.39
C ASP A 38 -3.45 -27.68 4.11
N PRO A 39 -3.12 -28.29 2.96
CA PRO A 39 -1.74 -28.62 2.63
C PRO A 39 -0.89 -27.39 2.33
N ILE A 40 -1.48 -26.27 1.93
CA ILE A 40 -0.71 -25.05 1.63
C ILE A 40 -0.22 -24.43 2.93
N ILE A 41 -1.11 -24.31 3.93
CA ILE A 41 -0.76 -23.81 5.26
C ILE A 41 0.28 -24.74 5.91
N LEU A 42 0.07 -26.06 5.81
CA LEU A 42 1.00 -27.04 6.37
C LEU A 42 2.38 -27.00 5.70
N ASN A 43 2.43 -26.82 4.37
CA ASN A 43 3.68 -26.66 3.64
C ASN A 43 4.44 -25.39 4.05
N GLU A 44 3.76 -24.28 4.37
CA GLU A 44 4.41 -23.09 4.92
C GLU A 44 4.91 -23.35 6.37
N ALA A 45 4.16 -24.06 7.22
CA ALA A 45 4.65 -24.46 8.55
C ALA A 45 5.97 -25.26 8.49
N PHE A 46 6.10 -26.18 7.53
CA PHE A 46 7.36 -26.91 7.33
C PHE A 46 8.51 -26.01 6.88
N LYS A 47 8.27 -24.97 6.07
CA LYS A 47 9.30 -24.01 5.64
C LYS A 47 9.80 -23.17 6.81
N GLU A 48 8.90 -22.76 7.70
CA GLU A 48 9.21 -21.97 8.90
C GLU A 48 9.96 -22.78 9.96
N LYS A 49 10.14 -24.10 9.77
CA LYS A 49 10.74 -25.04 10.73
C LYS A 49 10.03 -25.04 12.09
N SER A 50 8.73 -24.78 12.11
CA SER A 50 7.96 -24.73 13.36
C SER A 50 7.63 -26.12 13.92
N VAL A 51 7.72 -27.19 13.13
CA VAL A 51 7.25 -28.52 13.52
C VAL A 51 8.31 -29.27 14.33
N GLY A 52 8.06 -29.46 15.63
CA GLY A 52 8.89 -30.27 16.54
C GLY A 52 10.23 -29.63 16.92
N GLN A 53 10.49 -28.40 16.47
CA GLN A 53 11.73 -27.65 16.76
C GLN A 53 11.48 -26.39 17.58
N THR A 54 10.23 -26.17 18.02
CA THR A 54 9.83 -25.05 18.87
C THR A 54 9.74 -25.49 20.33
N SER A 55 9.53 -24.53 21.25
CA SER A 55 9.21 -24.82 22.66
C SER A 55 7.92 -25.64 22.83
N ASP A 56 7.09 -25.70 21.78
CA ASP A 56 5.76 -26.28 21.79
C ASP A 56 5.74 -27.69 21.17
N PHE A 57 6.89 -28.37 21.09
CA PHE A 57 7.07 -29.67 20.42
C PHE A 57 6.08 -30.76 20.87
N LEU A 58 5.63 -30.76 22.13
CA LEU A 58 4.61 -31.70 22.61
C LEU A 58 3.26 -31.42 21.94
N VAL A 59 2.92 -30.15 21.76
CA VAL A 59 1.68 -29.72 21.12
C VAL A 59 1.74 -30.03 19.62
N ASP A 60 2.90 -29.82 18.99
CA ASP A 60 3.13 -30.28 17.62
C ASP A 60 2.91 -31.77 17.47
N PHE A 61 3.48 -32.58 18.37
CA PHE A 61 3.35 -34.03 18.35
C PHE A 61 1.88 -34.49 18.49
N LEU A 62 1.11 -33.84 19.36
CA LEU A 62 -0.28 -34.22 19.63
C LEU A 62 -1.25 -33.83 18.52
N PHE A 63 -1.02 -32.69 17.85
CA PHE A 63 -2.01 -32.09 16.94
C PHE A 63 -1.60 -32.08 15.47
N PHE A 64 -0.39 -32.51 15.13
CA PHE A 64 0.00 -32.72 13.76
C PHE A 64 -0.83 -33.85 13.12
N ASP A 65 -1.50 -33.54 12.02
CA ASP A 65 -2.16 -34.53 11.15
C ASP A 65 -1.25 -34.87 9.97
N PRO A 66 -0.52 -35.99 10.00
CA PRO A 66 0.36 -36.39 8.90
C PRO A 66 -0.41 -36.73 7.61
N THR A 67 -1.71 -37.00 7.69
CA THR A 67 -2.53 -37.32 6.52
C THR A 67 -2.89 -36.09 5.69
N ALA A 68 -2.73 -34.88 6.25
CA ALA A 68 -2.95 -33.62 5.55
C ALA A 68 -1.77 -33.20 4.65
N VAL A 69 -0.61 -33.87 4.77
CA VAL A 69 0.58 -33.56 3.97
C VAL A 69 0.36 -33.97 2.52
N ASN A 70 0.47 -33.02 1.59
CA ASN A 70 0.44 -33.30 0.15
C ASN A 70 1.29 -32.30 -0.66
N THR A 71 1.38 -32.51 -1.98
CA THR A 71 2.24 -31.73 -2.90
C THR A 71 1.61 -30.44 -3.43
N THR A 72 0.40 -30.06 -2.99
CA THR A 72 -0.26 -28.82 -3.39
C THR A 72 0.53 -27.62 -2.87
N THR A 73 0.89 -26.71 -3.77
CA THR A 73 1.68 -25.52 -3.43
C THR A 73 0.85 -24.25 -3.58
N LYS A 74 1.33 -23.16 -2.98
CA LYS A 74 0.73 -21.82 -3.10
C LYS A 74 0.60 -21.28 -4.53
N ASN A 75 1.23 -21.92 -5.52
CA ASN A 75 1.11 -21.54 -6.93
C ASN A 75 -0.33 -21.64 -7.49
N VAL A 76 -1.22 -22.37 -6.82
CA VAL A 76 -2.65 -22.45 -7.19
C VAL A 76 -3.46 -21.25 -6.68
N LEU A 77 -2.90 -20.45 -5.76
CA LEU A 77 -3.62 -19.34 -5.14
C LEU A 77 -3.71 -18.14 -6.09
N PRO A 78 -4.84 -17.40 -6.05
CA PRO A 78 -4.96 -16.10 -6.70
C PRO A 78 -3.82 -15.15 -6.32
N LEU A 79 -3.35 -14.37 -7.29
CA LEU A 79 -2.32 -13.35 -7.07
C LEU A 79 -2.84 -12.11 -6.35
N THR A 80 -4.15 -12.02 -6.08
CA THR A 80 -4.74 -10.94 -5.28
C THR A 80 -5.69 -11.52 -4.26
N ARG A 81 -5.61 -11.00 -3.04
CA ARG A 81 -6.57 -11.29 -1.97
C ARG A 81 -7.05 -10.00 -1.33
N TYR A 82 -8.36 -9.87 -1.21
CA TYR A 82 -9.02 -8.79 -0.47
C TYR A 82 -9.41 -9.28 0.93
N PHE A 83 -9.16 -8.44 1.92
CA PHE A 83 -9.55 -8.60 3.30
C PHE A 83 -10.56 -7.50 3.62
N GLY A 84 -11.82 -7.90 3.78
CA GLY A 84 -12.94 -6.99 4.02
C GLY A 84 -12.87 -6.25 5.36
N GLN A 85 -13.91 -5.48 5.65
CA GLN A 85 -14.09 -4.86 6.96
C GLN A 85 -14.02 -5.95 8.06
N PRO A 86 -13.30 -5.74 9.18
CA PRO A 86 -12.77 -4.47 9.71
C PRO A 86 -11.40 -4.01 9.16
N PHE A 87 -10.78 -4.75 8.24
CA PHE A 87 -9.46 -4.40 7.70
C PHE A 87 -9.56 -3.42 6.53
N GLY A 88 -10.19 -3.86 5.44
CA GLY A 88 -10.15 -3.14 4.17
C GLY A 88 -8.73 -3.10 3.60
N ALA A 89 -8.20 -4.26 3.23
CA ALA A 89 -6.84 -4.37 2.69
C ALA A 89 -6.79 -5.26 1.46
N ILE A 90 -5.87 -4.97 0.55
CA ILE A 90 -5.52 -5.85 -0.57
C ILE A 90 -4.04 -6.20 -0.50
N ILE A 91 -3.75 -7.49 -0.69
CA ILE A 91 -2.42 -7.97 -1.03
C ILE A 91 -2.45 -8.38 -2.50
N ALA A 92 -1.57 -7.81 -3.32
CA ALA A 92 -1.43 -8.11 -4.73
C ALA A 92 0.00 -8.57 -5.07
N ARG A 93 0.12 -9.53 -5.98
CA ARG A 93 1.38 -10.15 -6.40
C ARG A 93 1.47 -10.28 -7.91
N THR A 94 2.67 -10.54 -8.43
CA THR A 94 2.86 -11.00 -9.82
C THR A 94 3.14 -12.51 -9.93
N GLY A 95 3.39 -13.18 -8.80
CA GLY A 95 3.66 -14.61 -8.69
C GLY A 95 3.92 -15.07 -7.25
N TRP A 96 4.42 -16.29 -7.13
CA TRP A 96 4.63 -17.02 -5.88
C TRP A 96 6.06 -17.60 -5.72
N GLU A 97 7.00 -17.20 -6.58
CA GLU A 97 8.39 -17.62 -6.55
C GLU A 97 9.07 -17.17 -5.25
N ASP A 98 9.63 -18.15 -4.52
CA ASP A 98 10.38 -17.93 -3.30
C ASP A 98 11.83 -17.49 -3.59
N GLY A 99 12.53 -17.01 -2.57
CA GLY A 99 13.95 -16.66 -2.67
C GLY A 99 14.23 -15.18 -2.91
N ILE A 100 15.51 -14.81 -2.87
CA ILE A 100 15.98 -13.42 -3.00
C ILE A 100 16.02 -12.94 -4.46
N GLN A 101 16.22 -13.86 -5.40
CA GLN A 101 16.29 -13.58 -6.83
C GLN A 101 14.92 -13.58 -7.53
N SER A 102 13.86 -13.90 -6.78
CA SER A 102 12.47 -13.93 -7.26
C SER A 102 12.14 -12.67 -8.06
N SER A 103 11.51 -12.89 -9.20
CA SER A 103 11.03 -11.80 -10.07
C SER A 103 9.63 -11.32 -9.70
N ASP A 104 9.11 -11.75 -8.56
CA ASP A 104 7.77 -11.38 -8.12
C ASP A 104 7.72 -10.09 -7.32
N VAL A 105 6.72 -9.28 -7.66
CA VAL A 105 6.34 -8.08 -6.94
C VAL A 105 5.30 -8.44 -5.90
N ILE A 106 5.38 -7.82 -4.73
CA ILE A 106 4.35 -7.90 -3.69
C ILE A 106 3.97 -6.47 -3.31
N ALA A 107 2.67 -6.17 -3.30
CA ALA A 107 2.12 -4.92 -2.84
C ALA A 107 1.06 -5.16 -1.74
N ILE A 108 1.12 -4.37 -0.67
CA ILE A 108 0.06 -4.28 0.34
C ILE A 108 -0.55 -2.88 0.25
N MET A 109 -1.88 -2.80 0.25
CA MET A 109 -2.65 -1.56 0.24
C MET A 109 -3.69 -1.63 1.36
N LYS A 110 -3.75 -0.63 2.25
CA LYS A 110 -4.61 -0.66 3.43
C LYS A 110 -5.50 0.57 3.49
N VAL A 111 -6.79 0.37 3.72
CA VAL A 111 -7.70 1.38 4.27
C VAL A 111 -7.54 1.42 5.78
N GLN A 112 -7.51 0.27 6.45
CA GLN A 112 -7.57 0.15 7.92
C GLN A 112 -8.89 0.75 8.43
N ALA A 113 -10.01 0.05 8.19
CA ALA A 113 -11.33 0.57 8.55
C ALA A 113 -11.51 0.74 10.07
N TYR A 114 -10.90 -0.15 10.86
CA TYR A 114 -10.80 -0.03 12.32
C TYR A 114 -9.36 -0.16 12.78
N ASN A 115 -9.06 0.51 13.88
CA ASN A 115 -7.80 0.37 14.60
C ASN A 115 -8.05 -0.28 15.96
N PHE A 116 -7.39 -1.40 16.20
CA PHE A 116 -7.47 -2.25 17.39
C PHE A 116 -6.49 -1.83 18.49
N SER A 117 -5.68 -0.78 18.27
CA SER A 117 -4.62 -0.32 19.18
C SER A 117 -3.57 -1.41 19.44
N ASN A 118 -2.95 -1.40 20.63
CA ASN A 118 -1.85 -2.31 21.00
C ASN A 118 -0.73 -2.35 19.93
N HIS A 119 -0.51 -3.51 19.30
CA HIS A 119 0.54 -3.72 18.29
C HIS A 119 0.17 -3.22 16.88
N GLN A 120 -1.06 -2.77 16.66
CA GLN A 120 -1.46 -2.19 15.38
C GLN A 120 -1.03 -0.72 15.31
N HIS A 121 -0.39 -0.35 14.21
CA HIS A 121 0.06 1.01 13.97
C HIS A 121 -1.06 1.95 13.47
N LEU A 122 -0.83 3.26 13.62
CA LEU A 122 -1.65 4.35 13.09
C LEU A 122 -1.38 4.58 11.60
N ASP A 123 -1.72 3.59 10.78
CA ASP A 123 -1.29 3.47 9.40
C ASP A 123 -2.42 3.31 8.36
N ALA A 124 -3.59 3.87 8.67
CA ALA A 124 -4.70 3.95 7.73
C ALA A 124 -4.26 4.62 6.41
N GLY A 125 -4.64 4.04 5.28
CA GLY A 125 -4.18 4.48 3.97
C GLY A 125 -2.75 4.06 3.58
N SER A 126 -2.01 3.33 4.42
CA SER A 126 -0.62 2.96 4.08
C SER A 126 -0.54 1.89 2.97
N PHE A 127 0.62 1.86 2.32
CA PHE A 127 0.95 0.84 1.32
C PHE A 127 2.43 0.43 1.41
N GLN A 128 2.76 -0.72 0.86
CA GLN A 128 4.14 -1.22 0.78
C GLN A 128 4.36 -1.93 -0.55
N LEU A 129 5.57 -1.84 -1.11
CA LEU A 129 6.02 -2.59 -2.27
C LEU A 129 7.37 -3.26 -2.02
N TYR A 130 7.43 -4.53 -2.37
CA TYR A 130 8.65 -5.34 -2.43
C TYR A 130 8.85 -5.85 -3.86
N TYR A 131 10.09 -5.78 -4.35
CA TYR A 131 10.53 -6.45 -5.56
C TYR A 131 12.06 -6.56 -5.50
N LYS A 132 12.60 -7.80 -5.46
CA LYS A 132 14.03 -8.07 -5.27
C LYS A 132 14.65 -7.27 -4.10
N GLY A 133 13.91 -7.15 -2.99
CA GLY A 133 14.23 -6.36 -1.81
C GLY A 133 13.09 -5.38 -1.46
N PRO A 134 12.99 -4.91 -0.21
CA PRO A 134 11.96 -3.95 0.16
C PRO A 134 12.29 -2.58 -0.40
N LEU A 135 11.39 -2.06 -1.24
CA LEU A 135 11.57 -0.81 -1.98
C LEU A 135 10.91 0.36 -1.26
N THR A 136 9.64 0.21 -0.94
CA THR A 136 8.92 1.13 -0.06
C THR A 136 8.16 0.34 0.98
N VAL A 137 8.56 0.49 2.24
CA VAL A 137 8.07 -0.30 3.37
C VAL A 137 7.84 0.57 4.58
N GLN A 138 7.25 0.02 5.63
CA GLN A 138 7.13 0.71 6.92
C GLN A 138 8.51 0.97 7.54
N SER A 139 8.67 2.14 8.14
CA SER A 139 9.89 2.59 8.82
C SER A 139 9.84 2.31 10.32
N GLY A 140 11.00 2.40 10.96
CA GLY A 140 11.15 2.17 12.39
C GLY A 140 11.49 0.72 12.73
N ILE A 141 11.76 0.53 14.02
CA ILE A 141 12.18 -0.73 14.63
C ILE A 141 11.38 -0.87 15.93
N TYR A 142 10.60 -1.94 16.07
CA TYR A 142 9.79 -2.18 17.26
C TYR A 142 10.67 -2.40 18.51
N GLN A 143 11.56 -3.39 18.48
CA GLN A 143 12.50 -3.69 19.56
C GLN A 143 13.94 -3.41 19.13
N GLY A 144 14.60 -2.51 19.83
CA GLY A 144 15.99 -2.17 19.57
C GLY A 144 16.74 -1.79 20.83
N LYS A 145 17.97 -1.30 20.68
CA LYS A 145 18.85 -0.95 21.79
C LYS A 145 18.27 0.10 22.75
N ASN A 146 17.38 0.96 22.26
CA ASN A 146 16.79 2.07 23.01
C ASN A 146 15.38 1.75 23.53
N GLY A 147 14.97 0.48 23.52
CA GLY A 147 13.73 0.00 24.12
C GLY A 147 12.82 -0.74 23.14
N ALA A 148 11.61 -1.04 23.62
CA ALA A 148 10.57 -1.81 22.95
C ALA A 148 9.23 -1.06 22.99
N TYR A 149 8.12 -1.76 23.17
CA TYR A 149 6.81 -1.20 23.49
C TYR A 149 6.92 -0.11 24.58
N GLY A 150 6.28 1.03 24.35
CA GLY A 150 6.31 2.19 25.23
C GLY A 150 7.58 3.06 25.17
N SER A 151 8.62 2.67 24.41
CA SER A 151 9.81 3.51 24.21
C SER A 151 9.50 4.84 23.50
N GLU A 152 10.43 5.79 23.57
CA GLU A 152 10.27 7.07 22.86
C GLU A 152 10.20 6.88 21.34
N HIS A 153 10.95 5.94 20.78
CA HIS A 153 10.84 5.58 19.37
C HIS A 153 9.46 5.01 19.03
N PHE A 154 8.97 4.09 19.86
CA PHE A 154 7.66 3.49 19.70
C PHE A 154 6.54 4.54 19.68
N LYS A 155 6.46 5.37 20.74
CA LYS A 155 5.37 6.35 20.94
C LYS A 155 5.41 7.54 19.98
N ASN A 156 6.60 7.97 19.57
CA ASN A 156 6.76 9.18 18.76
C ASN A 156 7.03 8.90 17.28
N TYR A 157 7.39 7.67 16.89
CA TYR A 157 7.77 7.37 15.51
C TYR A 157 7.18 6.05 14.98
N SER A 158 7.62 4.87 15.45
CA SER A 158 7.40 3.61 14.71
C SER A 158 5.94 3.25 14.50
N GLN A 159 5.09 3.43 15.53
CA GLN A 159 3.67 3.14 15.42
C GLN A 159 2.85 4.30 14.82
N ARG A 160 3.49 5.45 14.55
CA ARG A 160 2.85 6.70 14.15
C ARG A 160 2.79 6.81 12.63
N SER A 161 1.86 7.62 12.11
CA SER A 161 1.65 7.73 10.66
C SER A 161 2.89 8.21 9.91
N ILE A 162 3.76 9.01 10.54
CA ILE A 162 5.03 9.44 9.95
C ILE A 162 6.03 8.32 9.62
N ALA A 163 5.84 7.11 10.15
CA ALA A 163 6.63 5.93 9.80
C ALA A 163 6.01 5.10 8.64
N HIS A 164 4.92 5.58 8.05
CA HIS A 164 4.12 4.84 7.08
C HIS A 164 3.90 5.64 5.79
N ASN A 165 3.69 4.93 4.68
CA ASN A 165 3.45 5.54 3.37
C ASN A 165 2.01 6.08 3.26
N THR A 166 1.70 7.12 4.04
CA THR A 166 0.37 7.74 4.16
C THR A 166 0.46 9.26 4.05
N MET A 167 -0.63 9.96 4.39
CA MET A 167 -0.70 11.43 4.40
C MET A 167 -0.44 11.99 5.80
N LEU A 168 0.32 13.08 5.88
CA LEU A 168 0.44 13.92 7.07
C LEU A 168 -0.23 15.27 6.80
N ILE A 169 -1.08 15.71 7.71
CA ILE A 169 -1.76 17.00 7.68
C ILE A 169 -1.40 17.72 8.97
N TYR A 170 -0.52 18.71 8.88
CA TYR A 170 0.06 19.35 10.05
C TYR A 170 -0.76 20.54 10.53
N ASP A 171 -1.42 20.37 11.67
CA ASP A 171 -1.99 21.45 12.49
C ASP A 171 -1.05 21.69 13.68
N SER A 172 -0.43 22.88 13.75
CA SER A 172 0.54 23.22 14.80
C SER A 172 -0.08 23.31 16.20
N THR A 173 -1.41 23.39 16.30
CA THR A 173 -2.13 23.46 17.58
C THR A 173 -2.60 22.10 18.08
N GLU A 174 -2.49 21.06 17.25
CA GLU A 174 -2.91 19.71 17.60
C GLU A 174 -1.96 19.07 18.61
N THR A 175 -2.53 18.47 19.65
CA THR A 175 -1.82 17.73 20.70
C THR A 175 -2.13 16.25 20.58
N PHE A 176 -1.11 15.41 20.81
CA PHE A 176 -1.23 13.96 20.82
C PHE A 176 -0.90 13.41 22.21
N SER A 177 -1.57 12.33 22.59
CA SER A 177 -1.35 11.63 23.85
C SER A 177 -1.36 10.11 23.65
N TRP A 178 -0.49 9.41 24.35
CA TRP A 178 -0.44 7.95 24.45
C TRP A 178 -0.56 7.54 25.91
N HIS A 179 -1.66 6.88 26.27
CA HIS A 179 -2.05 6.57 27.66
C HIS A 179 -1.87 7.76 28.63
N GLY A 180 -2.33 8.95 28.23
CA GLY A 180 -2.23 10.17 29.03
C GLY A 180 -0.91 10.93 28.91
N ASN A 181 0.15 10.33 28.35
CA ASN A 181 1.44 10.99 28.17
C ASN A 181 1.47 11.81 26.88
N GLN A 182 1.85 13.08 26.95
CA GLN A 182 2.01 13.92 25.76
C GLN A 182 3.17 13.42 24.89
N ILE A 183 2.93 13.36 23.59
CA ILE A 183 3.88 12.87 22.58
C ILE A 183 3.98 13.86 21.42
N SER A 184 4.92 13.62 20.51
CA SER A 184 5.17 14.47 19.35
C SER A 184 3.97 14.52 18.41
N ASN A 185 3.72 15.72 17.88
CA ASN A 185 2.81 15.96 16.77
C ASN A 185 3.53 15.61 15.47
N ASP A 186 3.15 14.49 14.86
CA ASP A 186 3.70 14.04 13.59
C ASP A 186 2.87 14.51 12.39
N GLY A 187 1.80 15.29 12.63
CA GLY A 187 0.79 15.61 11.62
C GLY A 187 -0.06 14.42 11.20
N GLY A 188 0.05 13.28 11.89
CA GLY A 188 -0.55 12.01 11.52
C GLY A 188 -1.96 11.79 12.05
N GLN A 189 -2.30 10.52 12.17
CA GLN A 189 -3.59 9.99 12.60
C GLN A 189 -3.73 10.03 14.13
N ARG A 190 -4.98 10.07 14.61
CA ARG A 190 -5.31 10.06 16.03
C ARG A 190 -5.06 8.69 16.65
N TYR A 191 -4.80 8.67 17.95
CA TYR A 191 -4.95 7.45 18.76
C TYR A 191 -6.44 7.25 19.12
N PRO A 192 -7.09 6.16 18.69
CA PRO A 192 -8.38 5.78 19.25
C PRO A 192 -8.28 5.66 20.76
N ASN A 193 -9.18 6.34 21.48
CA ASN A 193 -9.29 6.28 22.95
C ASN A 193 -7.95 6.40 23.71
N GLY A 194 -7.02 7.24 23.22
CA GLY A 194 -5.73 7.43 23.88
C GLY A 194 -4.82 6.20 23.88
N ALA A 195 -4.95 5.35 22.85
CA ALA A 195 -4.25 4.08 22.65
C ALA A 195 -4.76 2.90 23.47
N SER A 196 -5.87 3.05 24.18
CA SER A 196 -6.53 1.94 24.87
C SER A 196 -7.22 0.99 23.90
N GLU A 197 -7.14 -0.31 24.17
CA GLU A 197 -7.83 -1.35 23.41
C GLU A 197 -9.33 -1.41 23.75
N ALA A 198 -10.14 -1.83 22.77
CA ALA A 198 -11.54 -2.11 23.01
C ALA A 198 -11.68 -3.38 23.86
N GLY A 199 -12.33 -3.28 25.02
CA GLY A 199 -12.59 -4.45 25.86
C GLY A 199 -13.62 -5.42 25.27
N THR A 200 -14.46 -4.96 24.34
CA THR A 200 -15.49 -5.76 23.67
C THR A 200 -15.67 -5.35 22.21
N MET A 201 -16.31 -6.22 21.42
CA MET A 201 -16.73 -5.87 20.05
C MET A 201 -17.68 -4.67 20.03
N ASN A 202 -18.59 -4.55 21.00
CA ASN A 202 -19.49 -3.41 21.09
C ASN A 202 -18.73 -2.09 21.29
N ASP A 203 -17.67 -2.13 22.10
CA ASP A 203 -16.80 -0.98 22.31
C ASP A 203 -16.01 -0.64 21.03
N LEU A 204 -15.48 -1.65 20.33
CA LEU A 204 -14.80 -1.47 19.05
C LEU A 204 -15.70 -0.72 18.05
N LEU A 205 -16.95 -1.17 17.90
CA LEU A 205 -17.88 -0.62 16.91
C LEU A 205 -18.43 0.76 17.29
N ASN A 206 -18.54 1.08 18.58
CA ASN A 206 -19.30 2.26 19.02
C ASN A 206 -18.50 3.31 19.80
N LYS A 207 -17.24 3.04 20.19
CA LYS A 207 -16.40 3.98 20.96
C LYS A 207 -15.26 4.60 20.14
N GLY A 208 -15.47 4.82 18.84
CA GLY A 208 -14.55 5.62 18.04
C GLY A 208 -13.24 4.92 17.62
N TYR A 209 -13.24 3.60 17.49
CA TYR A 209 -12.12 2.85 16.89
C TYR A 209 -12.15 2.80 15.36
N GLU A 210 -13.24 3.25 14.75
CA GLU A 210 -13.35 3.39 13.30
C GLU A 210 -12.40 4.46 12.77
N THR A 211 -11.48 4.08 11.89
CA THR A 211 -10.46 4.94 11.29
C THR A 211 -10.69 5.15 9.79
N GLY A 212 -11.51 4.33 9.14
CA GLY A 212 -11.83 4.52 7.73
C GLY A 212 -13.01 3.70 7.25
N GLU A 213 -13.38 3.93 5.99
CA GLU A 213 -14.45 3.22 5.30
C GLU A 213 -13.91 2.75 3.94
N VAL A 214 -14.14 1.48 3.59
CA VAL A 214 -13.86 0.99 2.24
C VAL A 214 -14.97 1.46 1.32
N LEU A 215 -14.64 2.29 0.34
CA LEU A 215 -15.60 2.82 -0.63
C LEU A 215 -15.77 1.92 -1.85
N ALA A 216 -14.70 1.24 -2.27
CA ALA A 216 -14.73 0.30 -3.39
C ALA A 216 -13.51 -0.63 -3.36
N HIS A 217 -13.65 -1.81 -3.95
CA HIS A 217 -12.55 -2.70 -4.29
C HIS A 217 -12.91 -3.51 -5.54
N SER A 218 -11.92 -3.91 -6.32
CA SER A 218 -12.09 -4.77 -7.49
C SER A 218 -10.74 -5.37 -7.91
N PHE A 219 -10.73 -6.53 -8.55
CA PHE A 219 -9.54 -7.05 -9.22
C PHE A 219 -9.97 -7.96 -10.36
N GLY A 220 -9.25 -7.93 -11.48
CA GLY A 220 -9.61 -8.75 -12.62
C GLY A 220 -8.86 -8.37 -13.90
N PRO A 221 -9.35 -8.79 -15.08
CA PRO A 221 -10.58 -9.57 -15.27
C PRO A 221 -10.42 -11.05 -14.90
N ASP A 222 -9.18 -11.56 -14.91
CA ASP A 222 -8.86 -12.92 -14.46
C ASP A 222 -8.83 -12.97 -12.94
N THR A 223 -9.52 -13.94 -12.33
CA THR A 223 -9.64 -14.06 -10.88
C THR A 223 -8.41 -14.69 -10.23
N LEU A 224 -7.57 -15.39 -10.98
CA LEU A 224 -6.30 -15.97 -10.52
C LEU A 224 -5.13 -15.03 -10.79
N LYS A 225 -5.09 -14.39 -11.97
CA LYS A 225 -4.00 -13.53 -12.43
C LYS A 225 -4.52 -12.18 -12.91
N PRO A 226 -5.07 -11.35 -12.00
CA PRO A 226 -5.68 -10.09 -12.38
C PRO A 226 -4.68 -9.15 -13.06
N ASP A 227 -5.18 -8.45 -14.07
CA ASP A 227 -4.48 -7.33 -14.73
C ASP A 227 -4.32 -6.14 -13.78
N TYR A 228 -5.29 -5.94 -12.88
CA TYR A 228 -5.29 -4.87 -11.90
C TYR A 228 -5.89 -5.31 -10.56
N SER A 229 -5.47 -4.64 -9.48
CA SER A 229 -6.08 -4.74 -8.15
C SER A 229 -6.35 -3.33 -7.62
N TYR A 230 -7.62 -3.04 -7.33
CA TYR A 230 -8.14 -1.72 -6.97
C TYR A 230 -8.70 -1.73 -5.55
N LEU A 231 -8.34 -0.73 -4.76
CA LEU A 231 -8.88 -0.47 -3.42
C LEU A 231 -9.08 1.03 -3.25
N LYS A 232 -10.21 1.45 -2.70
CA LYS A 232 -10.46 2.85 -2.34
C LYS A 232 -11.05 2.96 -0.95
N GLY A 233 -10.60 3.94 -0.18
CA GLY A 233 -11.16 4.26 1.12
C GLY A 233 -11.31 5.76 1.40
N GLU A 234 -12.24 6.08 2.29
CA GLU A 234 -12.35 7.38 2.99
C GLU A 234 -11.70 7.24 4.37
N LEU A 235 -10.76 8.11 4.67
CA LEU A 235 -9.80 7.96 5.77
C LEU A 235 -9.85 9.14 6.75
N ALA A 236 -10.74 10.13 6.55
CA ALA A 236 -10.83 11.28 7.44
C ALA A 236 -11.06 10.88 8.91
N LYS A 237 -11.77 9.77 9.17
CA LYS A 237 -12.01 9.25 10.53
C LYS A 237 -10.73 8.82 11.25
N ALA A 238 -9.62 8.57 10.54
CA ALA A 238 -8.32 8.29 11.15
C ALA A 238 -7.65 9.57 11.70
N TYR A 239 -8.12 10.75 11.31
CA TYR A 239 -7.54 12.03 11.73
C TYR A 239 -8.48 12.76 12.68
N SER A 240 -7.97 13.82 13.32
CA SER A 240 -8.83 14.78 14.00
C SER A 240 -9.64 15.62 12.99
N LYS A 241 -10.42 16.58 13.50
CA LYS A 241 -11.19 17.54 12.70
C LYS A 241 -10.33 18.41 11.75
N LYS A 242 -8.99 18.31 11.82
CA LYS A 242 -8.08 18.94 10.85
C LYS A 242 -8.26 18.41 9.42
N VAL A 243 -8.85 17.23 9.24
CA VAL A 243 -9.18 16.64 7.94
C VAL A 243 -10.71 16.54 7.81
N LYS A 244 -11.25 17.09 6.73
CA LYS A 244 -12.68 17.03 6.38
C LYS A 244 -13.01 15.81 5.52
N SER A 245 -12.12 15.48 4.59
CA SER A 245 -12.19 14.28 3.75
C SER A 245 -10.77 13.91 3.33
N PHE A 246 -10.49 12.61 3.30
CA PHE A 246 -9.29 12.06 2.71
C PHE A 246 -9.65 10.75 1.99
N LYS A 247 -9.81 10.84 0.68
CA LYS A 247 -10.04 9.68 -0.17
C LYS A 247 -8.75 9.24 -0.82
N ARG A 248 -8.39 7.97 -0.64
CA ARG A 248 -7.23 7.34 -1.27
C ARG A 248 -7.69 6.19 -2.14
N SER A 249 -7.24 6.18 -3.38
CA SER A 249 -7.44 5.12 -4.36
C SER A 249 -6.09 4.50 -4.71
N PHE A 250 -6.01 3.18 -4.64
CA PHE A 250 -4.87 2.38 -5.04
C PHE A 250 -5.22 1.58 -6.28
N VAL A 251 -4.35 1.55 -7.29
CA VAL A 251 -4.43 0.62 -8.41
C VAL A 251 -3.06 -0.02 -8.60
N PHE A 252 -2.96 -1.29 -8.23
CA PHE A 252 -1.83 -2.14 -8.59
C PHE A 252 -2.06 -2.69 -10.00
N LEU A 253 -1.06 -2.60 -10.88
CA LEU A 253 -1.09 -3.13 -12.23
C LEU A 253 -0.06 -4.26 -12.34
N ASN A 254 -0.53 -5.46 -12.68
CA ASN A 254 0.35 -6.53 -13.16
C ASN A 254 0.60 -6.30 -14.65
N LEU A 255 1.79 -5.79 -14.98
CA LEU A 255 2.10 -5.34 -16.34
C LEU A 255 2.54 -6.48 -17.26
N THR A 256 2.81 -7.69 -16.71
CA THR A 256 3.28 -8.85 -17.48
C THR A 256 4.47 -8.50 -18.39
N ASN A 257 5.35 -7.61 -17.94
CA ASN A 257 6.49 -7.08 -18.69
C ASN A 257 7.79 -7.37 -17.94
N ALA A 258 8.76 -7.98 -18.60
CA ALA A 258 10.00 -8.41 -17.95
C ALA A 258 10.88 -7.25 -17.44
N GLY A 259 10.83 -6.08 -18.10
CA GLY A 259 11.58 -4.90 -17.68
C GLY A 259 10.91 -4.15 -16.53
N VAL A 260 9.58 -4.00 -16.58
CA VAL A 260 8.77 -3.33 -15.55
C VAL A 260 7.59 -4.24 -15.18
N PRO A 261 7.76 -5.19 -14.24
CA PRO A 261 6.75 -6.21 -13.97
C PRO A 261 5.45 -5.67 -13.37
N ALA A 262 5.51 -4.56 -12.63
CA ALA A 262 4.31 -3.97 -12.03
C ALA A 262 4.43 -2.45 -11.84
N ALA A 263 3.28 -1.83 -11.60
CA ALA A 263 3.18 -0.46 -11.10
C ALA A 263 2.11 -0.34 -10.02
N LEU A 264 2.32 0.51 -9.01
CA LEU A 264 1.27 0.96 -8.09
C LEU A 264 0.96 2.43 -8.37
N ILE A 265 -0.31 2.72 -8.63
CA ILE A 265 -0.84 4.08 -8.77
C ILE A 265 -1.57 4.43 -7.47
N VAL A 266 -1.23 5.57 -6.88
CA VAL A 266 -1.91 6.11 -5.70
C VAL A 266 -2.47 7.48 -6.04
N PHE A 267 -3.79 7.60 -5.97
CA PHE A 267 -4.53 8.84 -6.16
C PHE A 267 -5.17 9.28 -4.85
N ASP A 268 -4.85 10.49 -4.41
CA ASP A 268 -5.37 11.05 -3.16
C ASP A 268 -6.14 12.33 -3.43
N LYS A 269 -7.29 12.47 -2.77
CA LYS A 269 -8.01 13.72 -2.65
C LYS A 269 -8.16 14.06 -1.17
N VAL A 270 -7.57 15.18 -0.75
CA VAL A 270 -7.49 15.58 0.67
C VAL A 270 -8.08 16.97 0.85
N SER A 271 -9.06 17.09 1.74
CA SER A 271 -9.66 18.34 2.18
C SER A 271 -9.30 18.60 3.65
N ALA A 272 -8.52 19.65 3.91
CA ALA A 272 -8.15 20.06 5.26
C ALA A 272 -9.14 21.09 5.83
N GLY A 273 -9.26 21.12 7.16
CA GLY A 273 -10.04 22.11 7.91
C GLY A 273 -9.53 23.54 7.74
N ASN A 274 -8.24 23.71 7.45
CA ASN A 274 -7.58 24.99 7.24
C ASN A 274 -6.58 24.89 6.08
N LYS A 275 -6.59 25.88 5.17
CA LYS A 275 -5.63 25.94 4.05
C LYS A 275 -4.17 26.02 4.50
N LYS A 276 -3.91 26.52 5.72
CA LYS A 276 -2.56 26.62 6.29
C LYS A 276 -1.99 25.27 6.77
N PHE A 277 -2.83 24.24 6.92
CA PHE A 277 -2.35 22.93 7.32
C PHE A 277 -1.54 22.31 6.17
N LYS A 278 -0.24 22.13 6.41
CA LYS A 278 0.67 21.55 5.42
C LYS A 278 0.31 20.08 5.20
N LYS A 279 0.04 19.73 3.95
CA LYS A 279 -0.22 18.34 3.52
C LYS A 279 1.06 17.74 2.94
N SER A 280 1.44 16.56 3.42
CA SER A 280 2.63 15.85 2.98
C SER A 280 2.29 14.40 2.70
N TRP A 281 2.49 13.98 1.45
CA TRP A 281 2.46 12.56 1.07
C TRP A 281 3.83 11.96 1.32
N VAL A 282 3.91 10.83 2.03
CA VAL A 282 5.18 10.24 2.49
C VAL A 282 5.46 8.92 1.78
N LEU A 283 6.74 8.69 1.44
CA LEU A 283 7.24 7.44 0.88
C LEU A 283 8.59 7.10 1.50
N HIS A 284 8.64 5.99 2.24
CA HIS A 284 9.81 5.50 2.97
C HIS A 284 10.65 4.56 2.14
N CYS A 285 11.95 4.57 2.38
CA CYS A 285 12.92 3.71 1.72
C CYS A 285 14.13 3.47 2.60
N VAL A 286 14.89 2.44 2.25
CA VAL A 286 16.05 1.99 3.03
C VAL A 286 17.30 2.77 2.67
N GLU A 287 17.56 2.89 1.38
CA GLU A 287 18.68 3.63 0.84
C GLU A 287 18.25 5.07 0.49
N GLU A 288 19.23 5.98 0.41
CA GLU A 288 18.95 7.39 0.13
C GLU A 288 18.30 7.55 -1.25
N PRO A 289 17.13 8.21 -1.36
CA PRO A 289 16.47 8.39 -2.64
C PRO A 289 17.16 9.47 -3.48
N ARG A 290 17.20 9.24 -4.80
CA ARG A 290 17.56 10.27 -5.78
C ARG A 290 16.30 10.96 -6.28
N ILE A 291 16.28 12.28 -6.23
CA ILE A 291 15.18 13.10 -6.75
C ILE A 291 15.68 13.81 -8.02
N ASP A 292 14.91 13.71 -9.10
CA ASP A 292 15.17 14.37 -10.37
C ASP A 292 13.86 14.90 -10.96
N GLY A 293 13.61 16.20 -10.77
CA GLY A 293 12.34 16.83 -11.15
C GLY A 293 11.13 16.19 -10.46
N ILE A 294 10.30 15.51 -11.25
CA ILE A 294 9.08 14.82 -10.78
C ILE A 294 9.34 13.35 -10.39
N GLN A 295 10.55 12.85 -10.60
CA GLN A 295 10.89 11.46 -10.36
C GLN A 295 11.68 11.30 -9.06
N THR A 296 11.31 10.30 -8.27
CA THR A 296 12.09 9.80 -7.14
C THR A 296 12.50 8.36 -7.42
N THR A 297 13.80 8.09 -7.41
CA THR A 297 14.37 6.76 -7.60
C THR A 297 14.87 6.20 -6.27
N ILE A 298 14.43 4.99 -5.95
CA ILE A 298 14.89 4.19 -4.82
C ILE A 298 15.48 2.91 -5.39
N ALA A 299 16.71 2.56 -5.02
CA ALA A 299 17.35 1.31 -5.40
C ALA A 299 17.69 0.49 -4.16
N ARG A 300 17.79 -0.83 -4.33
CA ARG A 300 18.35 -1.73 -3.33
C ARG A 300 19.62 -2.38 -3.87
N ALA A 301 20.70 -2.25 -3.12
CA ALA A 301 22.00 -2.83 -3.45
C ALA A 301 22.58 -3.72 -2.32
N GLY A 302 22.06 -3.62 -1.09
CA GLY A 302 22.50 -4.43 0.04
C GLY A 302 21.99 -5.88 0.03
N LYS A 303 22.67 -6.79 0.75
CA LYS A 303 22.21 -8.17 1.05
C LYS A 303 21.89 -9.07 -0.16
N GLY A 304 22.37 -8.73 -1.37
CA GLY A 304 22.08 -9.46 -2.61
C GLY A 304 20.77 -9.04 -3.29
N TYR A 305 20.15 -7.97 -2.80
CA TYR A 305 18.99 -7.33 -3.44
C TYR A 305 19.36 -6.64 -4.75
N ASN A 306 18.36 -6.49 -5.62
CA ASN A 306 18.52 -5.90 -6.95
C ASN A 306 17.25 -5.17 -7.41
N GLY A 307 16.42 -4.73 -6.47
CA GLY A 307 15.19 -4.00 -6.75
C GLY A 307 15.46 -2.53 -7.04
N LYS A 308 14.62 -1.93 -7.89
CA LYS A 308 14.52 -0.48 -8.08
C LYS A 308 13.06 -0.06 -8.20
N LEU A 309 12.72 1.06 -7.58
CA LEU A 309 11.45 1.75 -7.70
C LEU A 309 11.68 3.14 -8.28
N ILE A 310 10.86 3.53 -9.25
CA ILE A 310 10.76 4.91 -9.75
C ILE A 310 9.35 5.40 -9.47
N ASN A 311 9.22 6.37 -8.56
CA ASN A 311 7.98 7.10 -8.35
C ASN A 311 7.96 8.33 -9.26
N THR A 312 6.95 8.44 -10.12
CA THR A 312 6.66 9.65 -10.90
C THR A 312 5.49 10.39 -10.26
N THR A 313 5.74 11.57 -9.70
CA THR A 313 4.70 12.44 -9.11
C THR A 313 4.06 13.29 -10.20
N LEU A 314 2.86 12.91 -10.62
CA LEU A 314 2.06 13.61 -11.62
C LEU A 314 1.25 14.78 -11.02
N LEU A 315 0.76 14.61 -9.79
CA LEU A 315 0.09 15.67 -9.02
C LEU A 315 0.63 15.74 -7.58
N PRO A 316 0.81 16.95 -7.00
CA PRO A 316 0.63 18.27 -7.60
C PRO A 316 1.53 18.48 -8.83
N GLY A 317 1.03 19.24 -9.82
CA GLY A 317 1.77 19.46 -11.06
C GLY A 317 3.10 20.17 -10.80
N LYS A 318 4.08 20.01 -11.71
CA LYS A 318 5.46 20.50 -11.56
C LYS A 318 5.59 21.94 -11.02
N ALA A 319 4.70 22.84 -11.43
CA ALA A 319 4.71 24.23 -10.97
C ALA A 319 4.45 24.37 -9.46
N ASP A 320 3.59 23.50 -8.90
CA ASP A 320 3.16 23.48 -7.51
C ASP A 320 3.86 22.38 -6.68
N LEU A 321 4.82 21.66 -7.25
CA LEU A 321 5.43 20.50 -6.62
C LEU A 321 6.63 20.85 -5.73
N VAL A 322 6.62 20.36 -4.49
CA VAL A 322 7.79 20.29 -3.60
C VAL A 322 8.05 18.83 -3.23
N ILE A 323 9.28 18.36 -3.44
CA ILE A 323 9.75 17.06 -2.93
C ILE A 323 10.96 17.30 -2.02
N ASN A 324 10.87 16.88 -0.76
CA ASN A 324 12.01 16.88 0.16
C ASN A 324 12.35 15.45 0.56
N LYS A 325 13.63 15.11 0.70
CA LYS A 325 14.06 13.88 1.36
C LYS A 325 14.56 14.16 2.77
N ILE A 326 14.25 13.25 3.69
CA ILE A 326 14.69 13.27 5.09
C ILE A 326 15.21 11.87 5.43
N GLY A 327 16.39 11.78 6.05
CA GLY A 327 16.98 10.52 6.48
C GLY A 327 18.48 10.63 6.70
N GLY A 328 19.12 9.48 6.88
CA GLY A 328 20.55 9.37 7.18
C GLY A 328 20.88 9.69 8.65
N PRO A 329 22.17 9.64 9.02
CA PRO A 329 22.63 9.78 10.40
C PRO A 329 22.00 10.97 11.13
N GLY A 330 21.28 10.68 12.22
CA GLY A 330 20.63 11.70 13.06
C GLY A 330 19.28 12.20 12.54
N ASN A 331 18.79 11.71 11.41
CA ASN A 331 17.49 12.07 10.82
C ASN A 331 16.66 10.86 10.38
N GLU A 332 17.11 9.64 10.69
CA GLU A 332 16.49 8.37 10.29
C GLU A 332 15.01 8.32 10.67
N TYR A 333 14.70 8.85 11.86
CA TYR A 333 13.38 8.81 12.49
C TYR A 333 12.96 10.21 12.97
N SER A 334 13.26 11.23 12.14
CA SER A 334 13.00 12.63 12.46
C SER A 334 11.52 12.99 12.38
N VAL A 335 10.97 13.54 13.46
CA VAL A 335 9.62 14.14 13.55
C VAL A 335 9.78 15.62 13.84
N LEU A 336 9.45 16.47 12.85
CA LEU A 336 9.60 17.93 12.94
C LEU A 336 10.99 18.40 13.42
N GLY A 337 12.05 17.71 12.99
CA GLY A 337 13.44 18.04 13.33
C GLY A 337 13.96 17.37 14.59
N LYS A 338 13.12 16.69 15.39
CA LYS A 338 13.56 15.86 16.52
C LYS A 338 13.67 14.40 16.08
N ASN A 339 14.88 13.83 16.17
CA ASN A 339 15.10 12.42 15.89
C ASN A 339 14.72 11.54 17.08
N PHE A 340 14.10 10.39 16.82
CA PHE A 340 13.80 9.35 17.80
C PHE A 340 14.63 8.11 17.49
N PRO A 341 15.92 8.08 17.83
CA PRO A 341 16.84 7.04 17.39
C PRO A 341 16.46 5.66 17.96
N GLN A 342 16.55 4.65 17.12
CA GLN A 342 16.46 3.25 17.49
C GLN A 342 17.42 2.45 16.61
N SER A 343 18.17 1.54 17.22
CA SER A 343 19.15 0.73 16.49
C SER A 343 18.89 -0.74 16.73
N MET A 344 19.15 -1.55 15.70
CA MET A 344 19.06 -3.01 15.80
C MET A 344 19.96 -3.53 16.93
N VAL A 345 19.51 -4.58 17.61
CA VAL A 345 20.30 -5.23 18.67
C VAL A 345 21.51 -5.92 18.05
N ASN A 346 21.30 -6.67 16.96
CA ASN A 346 22.33 -7.43 16.24
C ASN A 346 22.36 -7.08 14.73
N PRO A 347 22.92 -5.92 14.33
CA PRO A 347 22.89 -5.45 12.95
C PRO A 347 23.54 -6.42 11.93
N ALA A 348 24.55 -7.17 12.35
CA ALA A 348 25.32 -8.05 11.47
C ALA A 348 24.53 -9.29 11.02
N THR A 349 23.56 -9.74 11.82
CA THR A 349 22.79 -10.96 11.56
C THR A 349 21.31 -10.65 11.31
N SER A 350 20.81 -9.50 11.75
CA SER A 350 19.40 -9.10 11.61
C SER A 350 18.94 -9.07 10.15
N SER A 351 17.70 -9.50 9.94
CA SER A 351 17.01 -9.38 8.65
C SER A 351 16.45 -7.97 8.42
N SER A 352 16.36 -7.13 9.46
CA SER A 352 15.79 -5.77 9.41
C SER A 352 16.50 -4.88 8.39
N ASP A 353 15.68 -4.10 7.67
CA ASP A 353 16.13 -3.08 6.74
C ASP A 353 15.81 -1.64 7.22
N SER A 354 15.06 -1.49 8.31
CA SER A 354 14.78 -0.27 9.11
C SER A 354 14.20 0.98 8.40
N ALA A 355 14.23 1.06 7.07
CA ALA A 355 13.77 2.16 6.21
C ALA A 355 14.07 3.55 6.80
N VAL A 356 15.35 3.95 6.75
CA VAL A 356 15.90 5.15 7.42
C VAL A 356 15.88 6.42 6.56
N TRP A 357 15.23 6.36 5.40
CA TRP A 357 14.98 7.51 4.53
C TRP A 357 13.51 7.61 4.18
N ARG A 358 13.07 8.83 3.87
CA ARG A 358 11.77 9.07 3.25
C ARG A 358 11.82 10.29 2.35
N ILE A 359 10.90 10.35 1.39
CA ILE A 359 10.51 11.61 0.76
C ILE A 359 9.19 12.11 1.33
N SER A 360 8.98 13.42 1.20
CA SER A 360 7.70 14.10 1.39
C SER A 360 7.35 14.88 0.13
N VAL A 361 6.14 14.71 -0.37
CA VAL A 361 5.58 15.44 -1.50
C VAL A 361 4.51 16.40 -0.97
N SER A 362 4.62 17.68 -1.32
CA SER A 362 3.69 18.73 -0.89
C SER A 362 3.39 19.72 -2.01
N PRO A 363 2.19 20.32 -2.03
CA PRO A 363 1.91 21.51 -2.84
C PRO A 363 2.73 22.71 -2.31
N LYS A 364 3.14 23.62 -3.18
CA LYS A 364 3.73 24.93 -2.81
C LYS A 364 2.64 25.88 -2.33
N VAL A 365 1.50 25.86 -3.00
CA VAL A 365 0.38 26.76 -2.74
C VAL A 365 -0.53 26.16 -1.67
N ALA A 366 -0.71 26.91 -0.59
CA ALA A 366 -1.61 26.57 0.49
C ALA A 366 -3.07 26.55 0.00
N ALA A 367 -3.73 25.40 0.11
CA ALA A 367 -5.13 25.22 -0.27
C ALA A 367 -5.85 24.33 0.76
N THR A 368 -7.17 24.43 0.85
CA THR A 368 -7.98 23.48 1.64
C THR A 368 -7.94 22.11 0.98
N ASP A 369 -8.13 22.07 -0.34
CA ASP A 369 -8.25 20.87 -1.13
C ASP A 369 -6.98 20.67 -1.98
N ASN A 370 -6.40 19.48 -1.91
CA ASN A 370 -5.25 19.10 -2.73
C ASN A 370 -5.42 17.68 -3.26
N THR A 371 -4.86 17.47 -4.45
CA THR A 371 -4.87 16.19 -5.13
C THR A 371 -3.44 15.72 -5.32
N PHE A 372 -3.19 14.43 -5.09
CA PHE A 372 -1.91 13.79 -5.34
C PHE A 372 -2.10 12.61 -6.29
N LEU A 373 -1.19 12.43 -7.23
CA LEU A 373 -1.17 11.30 -8.15
C LEU A 373 0.28 10.85 -8.30
N ASN A 374 0.58 9.69 -7.74
CA ASN A 374 1.90 9.09 -7.73
C ASN A 374 1.85 7.74 -8.44
N VAL A 375 2.80 7.51 -9.35
CA VAL A 375 2.91 6.27 -10.12
C VAL A 375 4.26 5.63 -9.83
N MET A 376 4.24 4.51 -9.13
CA MET A 376 5.43 3.79 -8.68
C MET A 376 5.64 2.56 -9.55
N GLN A 377 6.65 2.61 -10.42
CA GLN A 377 7.06 1.47 -11.23
C GLN A 377 8.20 0.72 -10.55
N VAL A 378 8.17 -0.62 -10.60
CA VAL A 378 9.25 -1.46 -10.09
C VAL A 378 9.98 -2.17 -11.21
N MET A 379 11.29 -2.34 -11.07
CA MET A 379 12.17 -2.96 -12.05
C MET A 379 13.48 -3.41 -11.39
N ALA A 380 14.31 -4.19 -12.08
CA ALA A 380 15.63 -4.52 -11.56
C ALA A 380 16.56 -3.29 -11.59
N ASN A 381 17.61 -3.28 -10.77
CA ASN A 381 18.64 -2.25 -10.87
C ASN A 381 19.31 -2.31 -12.25
N GLY A 382 19.70 -1.14 -12.77
CA GLY A 382 20.23 -1.01 -14.14
C GLY A 382 19.17 -1.03 -15.27
N VAL A 383 17.94 -1.49 -15.02
CA VAL A 383 16.88 -1.46 -16.05
C VAL A 383 16.30 -0.05 -16.17
N THR A 384 16.25 0.51 -17.38
CA THR A 384 15.55 1.78 -17.65
C THR A 384 14.23 1.48 -18.34
N PRO A 385 13.08 2.03 -17.85
CA PRO A 385 11.80 1.84 -18.52
C PRO A 385 11.86 2.33 -19.97
N GLU A 386 11.27 1.54 -20.88
CA GLU A 386 11.05 2.00 -22.26
C GLU A 386 10.18 3.27 -22.26
N PRO A 387 10.35 4.20 -23.23
CA PRO A 387 9.58 5.44 -23.29
C PRO A 387 8.06 5.24 -23.17
N LYS A 388 7.50 4.19 -23.79
CA LYS A 388 6.06 3.88 -23.74
C LYS A 388 5.55 3.52 -22.34
N LEU A 389 6.44 3.07 -21.45
CA LEU A 389 6.11 2.71 -20.08
C LEU A 389 6.19 3.91 -19.13
N LEU A 390 6.72 5.05 -19.57
CA LEU A 390 6.79 6.24 -18.72
C LEU A 390 5.37 6.74 -18.39
N PRO A 391 5.06 7.05 -17.12
CA PRO A 391 3.74 7.53 -16.74
C PRO A 391 3.41 8.88 -17.37
N GLU A 392 2.26 8.96 -18.03
CA GLU A 392 1.73 10.18 -18.65
C GLU A 392 0.39 10.54 -18.02
N THR A 393 0.21 11.80 -17.62
CA THR A 393 -1.11 12.27 -17.13
C THR A 393 -2.12 12.21 -18.27
N VAL A 394 -3.31 11.68 -17.97
CA VAL A 394 -4.47 11.72 -18.87
C VAL A 394 -5.63 12.36 -18.13
N GLU A 395 -6.36 13.24 -18.81
CA GLU A 395 -7.38 14.07 -18.19
C GLU A 395 -8.55 14.30 -19.15
N THR A 396 -9.76 14.30 -18.61
CA THR A 396 -10.99 14.76 -19.28
C THR A 396 -11.66 15.81 -18.40
N ASN A 397 -12.90 16.23 -18.68
CA ASN A 397 -13.60 17.15 -17.78
C ASN A 397 -13.90 16.50 -16.41
N GLU A 398 -14.30 15.23 -16.40
CA GLU A 398 -14.71 14.49 -15.20
C GLU A 398 -13.57 13.69 -14.56
N LEU A 399 -12.60 13.24 -15.37
CA LEU A 399 -11.62 12.24 -14.98
C LEU A 399 -10.19 12.78 -14.99
N ILE A 400 -9.37 12.24 -14.10
CA ILE A 400 -7.93 12.43 -14.04
C ILE A 400 -7.27 11.07 -13.85
N GLY A 401 -6.10 10.86 -14.42
CA GLY A 401 -5.52 9.54 -14.45
C GLY A 401 -4.11 9.50 -14.99
N THR A 402 -3.67 8.28 -15.28
CA THR A 402 -2.37 8.03 -15.90
C THR A 402 -2.46 6.96 -16.96
N LYS A 403 -1.61 7.09 -17.98
CA LYS A 403 -1.24 6.02 -18.89
C LYS A 403 0.08 5.41 -18.46
N VAL A 404 0.21 4.08 -18.50
CA VAL A 404 1.46 3.34 -18.30
C VAL A 404 1.48 2.18 -19.28
N GLY A 405 2.29 2.27 -20.35
CA GLY A 405 2.30 1.25 -21.41
C GLY A 405 0.95 1.16 -22.12
N ASP A 406 0.37 -0.03 -22.10
CA ASP A 406 -0.96 -0.33 -22.64
C ASP A 406 -2.09 -0.10 -21.63
N ARG A 407 -1.81 0.43 -20.42
CA ARG A 407 -2.79 0.62 -19.35
C ARG A 407 -3.21 2.08 -19.25
N LEU A 408 -4.51 2.35 -19.29
CA LEU A 408 -5.11 3.64 -18.97
C LEU A 408 -5.93 3.50 -17.69
N VAL A 409 -5.61 4.28 -16.67
CA VAL A 409 -6.31 4.26 -15.38
C VAL A 409 -6.86 5.65 -15.10
N PHE A 410 -8.16 5.75 -14.85
CA PHE A 410 -8.86 6.99 -14.56
C PHE A 410 -9.55 6.95 -13.21
N PHE A 411 -9.53 8.08 -12.51
CA PHE A 411 -10.22 8.38 -11.27
C PHE A 411 -11.14 9.59 -11.46
N SER A 412 -12.21 9.70 -10.66
CA SER A 412 -13.06 10.88 -10.64
C SER A 412 -12.30 12.07 -10.02
N LYS A 413 -12.24 13.22 -10.71
CA LYS A 413 -11.66 14.45 -10.13
C LYS A 413 -12.37 14.89 -8.85
N THR A 414 -13.65 14.56 -8.74
CA THR A 414 -14.44 14.88 -7.55
C THR A 414 -14.16 13.92 -6.40
N GLY A 415 -13.59 12.74 -6.67
CA GLY A 415 -13.50 11.64 -5.70
C GLY A 415 -14.83 10.95 -5.44
N GLU A 416 -15.92 11.36 -6.09
CA GLU A 416 -17.23 10.73 -6.02
C GLU A 416 -17.54 9.88 -7.26
N PRO A 417 -18.38 8.84 -7.14
CA PRO A 417 -18.83 8.05 -8.26
C PRO A 417 -19.54 8.90 -9.34
N ILE A 418 -19.03 8.84 -10.56
CA ILE A 418 -19.61 9.49 -11.73
C ILE A 418 -20.93 8.81 -12.07
N ASN A 419 -21.97 9.63 -12.24
CA ASN A 419 -23.33 9.21 -12.52
C ASN A 419 -23.93 9.98 -13.71
N LYS A 420 -23.12 10.17 -14.76
CA LYS A 420 -23.53 10.84 -15.99
C LYS A 420 -22.70 10.34 -17.15
N THR A 421 -23.15 10.63 -18.36
CA THR A 421 -22.34 10.40 -19.57
C THR A 421 -21.10 11.27 -19.57
N PHE A 422 -19.99 10.72 -20.05
CA PHE A 422 -18.74 11.44 -20.28
C PHE A 422 -18.02 10.91 -21.52
N GLU A 423 -17.06 11.68 -22.03
CA GLU A 423 -16.25 11.32 -23.19
C GLU A 423 -14.85 10.91 -22.78
N LEU A 424 -14.27 9.97 -23.55
CA LEU A 424 -12.88 9.55 -23.46
C LEU A 424 -12.23 9.67 -24.83
N GLN A 425 -11.05 10.29 -24.87
CA GLN A 425 -10.23 10.33 -26.06
C GLN A 425 -9.05 9.37 -25.90
N ILE A 426 -9.00 8.34 -26.74
CA ILE A 426 -7.87 7.42 -26.83
C ILE A 426 -6.99 7.85 -27.99
N SER A 427 -5.80 8.37 -27.68
CA SER A 427 -4.88 8.94 -28.68
C SER A 427 -3.79 7.98 -29.13
N THR A 428 -3.64 6.82 -28.47
CA THR A 428 -2.60 5.83 -28.77
C THR A 428 -2.98 5.01 -29.99
N ASN A 429 -2.03 4.75 -30.89
CA ASN A 429 -2.26 3.87 -32.05
C ASN A 429 -2.41 2.41 -31.62
N GLU A 430 -1.67 1.99 -30.58
CA GLU A 430 -1.78 0.65 -30.02
C GLU A 430 -3.04 0.50 -29.15
N PRO A 431 -3.67 -0.69 -29.16
CA PRO A 431 -4.76 -1.00 -28.24
C PRO A 431 -4.34 -0.85 -26.78
N VAL A 432 -5.27 -0.39 -25.95
CA VAL A 432 -5.08 -0.15 -24.53
C VAL A 432 -6.15 -0.87 -23.72
N LYS A 433 -5.80 -1.24 -22.49
CA LYS A 433 -6.71 -1.71 -21.44
C LYS A 433 -7.07 -0.50 -20.57
N VAL A 434 -8.35 -0.14 -20.57
CA VAL A 434 -8.90 1.02 -19.86
C VAL A 434 -9.56 0.55 -18.58
N LEU A 435 -9.12 1.10 -17.44
CA LEU A 435 -9.75 0.99 -16.14
C LEU A 435 -10.28 2.37 -15.73
N ILE A 436 -11.58 2.49 -15.55
CA ILE A 436 -12.22 3.70 -15.03
C ILE A 436 -12.77 3.35 -13.66
N THR A 437 -12.21 3.95 -12.62
CA THR A 437 -12.74 3.83 -11.26
C THR A 437 -13.76 4.93 -11.00
N ASP A 438 -14.38 4.91 -9.82
CA ASP A 438 -15.32 5.95 -9.39
C ASP A 438 -16.47 6.16 -10.39
N VAL A 439 -17.08 5.06 -10.83
CA VAL A 439 -18.34 5.11 -11.59
C VAL A 439 -19.45 4.51 -10.75
N LYS A 440 -20.68 5.06 -10.87
CA LYS A 440 -21.83 4.49 -10.18
C LYS A 440 -22.09 3.06 -10.68
N THR A 441 -22.42 2.15 -9.78
CA THR A 441 -22.82 0.77 -10.13
C THR A 441 -24.03 0.76 -11.05
N GLY A 442 -24.12 -0.28 -11.87
CA GLY A 442 -25.17 -0.45 -12.89
C GLY A 442 -24.61 -0.78 -14.27
N SER A 443 -25.46 -0.67 -15.27
CA SER A 443 -25.11 -0.92 -16.67
C SER A 443 -24.60 0.36 -17.34
N TRP A 444 -23.49 0.24 -18.07
CA TRP A 444 -22.89 1.32 -18.83
C TRP A 444 -22.69 0.89 -20.27
N THR A 445 -22.97 1.78 -21.22
CA THR A 445 -22.69 1.56 -22.64
C THR A 445 -21.45 2.34 -23.03
N VAL A 446 -20.45 1.66 -23.59
CA VAL A 446 -19.23 2.25 -24.13
C VAL A 446 -19.25 2.15 -25.66
N SER A 447 -19.36 3.30 -26.32
CA SER A 447 -19.52 3.41 -27.77
C SER A 447 -18.36 4.17 -28.40
N CYS A 448 -17.71 3.60 -29.41
CA CYS A 448 -16.73 4.31 -30.23
C CYS A 448 -17.47 5.20 -31.24
N VAL A 449 -17.20 6.51 -31.20
CA VAL A 449 -17.84 7.46 -32.08
C VAL A 449 -17.20 7.41 -33.46
N GLY A 450 -18.02 7.17 -34.49
CA GLY A 450 -17.57 7.04 -35.88
C GLY A 450 -17.16 5.63 -36.29
N ASP A 451 -16.97 4.70 -35.34
CA ASP A 451 -16.74 3.28 -35.61
C ASP A 451 -17.48 2.37 -34.62
N PRO A 452 -18.80 2.19 -34.78
CA PRO A 452 -19.61 1.38 -33.87
C PRO A 452 -19.12 -0.06 -33.71
N LYS A 453 -18.46 -0.63 -34.72
CA LYS A 453 -17.92 -2.01 -34.69
C LYS A 453 -16.77 -2.18 -33.69
N SER A 454 -16.07 -1.08 -33.35
CA SER A 454 -15.00 -1.05 -32.36
C SER A 454 -15.48 -0.71 -30.94
N SER A 455 -16.79 -0.69 -30.70
CA SER A 455 -17.38 -0.40 -29.40
C SER A 455 -17.26 -1.60 -28.45
N PRO A 456 -16.77 -1.44 -27.21
CA PRO A 456 -16.81 -2.48 -26.19
C PRO A 456 -18.24 -2.94 -25.85
N GLY A 457 -19.24 -2.09 -26.05
CA GLY A 457 -20.65 -2.42 -25.82
C GLY A 457 -21.09 -2.17 -24.38
N ILE A 458 -22.01 -3.00 -23.89
CA ILE A 458 -22.59 -2.85 -22.56
C ILE A 458 -21.72 -3.57 -21.53
N LEU A 459 -21.31 -2.84 -20.50
CA LEU A 459 -20.55 -3.33 -19.36
C LEU A 459 -21.43 -3.29 -18.11
N LYS A 460 -21.53 -4.42 -17.41
CA LYS A 460 -22.18 -4.49 -16.10
C LYS A 460 -21.13 -4.26 -15.02
N ASN A 461 -21.35 -3.24 -14.19
CA ASN A 461 -20.44 -2.87 -13.12
C ASN A 461 -21.14 -3.01 -11.75
N THR A 462 -20.62 -3.89 -10.91
CA THR A 462 -21.07 -4.08 -9.51
C THR A 462 -20.10 -3.52 -8.48
N GLU A 463 -18.88 -3.14 -8.89
CA GLU A 463 -17.76 -2.83 -7.99
C GLU A 463 -17.30 -1.36 -8.08
N GLY A 464 -18.00 -0.54 -8.85
CA GLY A 464 -17.63 0.86 -9.07
C GLY A 464 -16.52 1.07 -10.09
N VAL A 465 -16.30 0.11 -10.99
CA VAL A 465 -15.28 0.15 -12.04
C VAL A 465 -15.81 -0.24 -13.43
N LEU A 466 -15.24 0.34 -14.49
CA LEU A 466 -15.37 -0.17 -15.86
C LEU A 466 -14.00 -0.64 -16.34
N TYR A 467 -13.95 -1.85 -16.92
CA TYR A 467 -12.73 -2.40 -17.50
C TYR A 467 -12.99 -2.92 -18.91
N PHE A 468 -12.25 -2.42 -19.90
CA PHE A 468 -12.41 -2.82 -21.30
C PHE A 468 -11.15 -2.55 -22.13
N LYS A 469 -11.07 -3.16 -23.31
CA LYS A 469 -10.04 -2.85 -24.31
C LYS A 469 -10.55 -1.79 -25.28
N ALA A 470 -9.71 -0.85 -25.66
CA ALA A 470 -10.03 0.21 -26.62
C ALA A 470 -8.88 0.40 -27.62
N LYS A 471 -9.22 0.86 -28.84
CA LYS A 471 -8.25 1.32 -29.84
C LYS A 471 -8.25 2.85 -29.86
N LYS A 472 -7.39 3.44 -30.69
CA LYS A 472 -7.46 4.87 -30.99
C LYS A 472 -8.87 5.27 -31.39
N GLY A 473 -9.41 6.31 -30.78
CA GLY A 473 -10.76 6.77 -31.08
C GLY A 473 -11.36 7.63 -29.96
N ARG A 474 -12.49 8.23 -30.28
CA ARG A 474 -13.32 8.95 -29.31
C ARG A 474 -14.41 8.02 -28.82
N TYR A 475 -14.57 7.90 -27.50
CA TYR A 475 -15.56 7.02 -26.89
C TYR A 475 -16.54 7.81 -26.05
N LEU A 476 -17.83 7.49 -26.18
CA LEU A 476 -18.89 7.95 -25.30
C LEU A 476 -19.20 6.86 -24.29
N VAL A 477 -19.12 7.19 -23.00
CA VAL A 477 -19.41 6.28 -21.89
C VAL A 477 -20.68 6.75 -21.21
N THR A 478 -21.79 6.04 -21.44
CA THR A 478 -23.14 6.43 -21.02
C THR A 478 -23.66 5.48 -19.95
N ARG A 479 -24.20 6.02 -18.85
CA ARG A 479 -24.93 5.22 -17.87
C ARG A 479 -26.30 4.89 -18.45
N ASN A 480 -26.67 3.61 -18.42
CA ASN A 480 -28.01 3.19 -18.81
C ASN A 480 -28.95 3.47 -17.63
N ASN A 481 -30.12 4.04 -17.91
CA ASN A 481 -31.15 4.33 -16.90
C ASN A 481 -31.70 3.07 -16.24
#